data_AF-A0A8T5SXQ9-F1
#
_entry.id   AF-A0A8T5SXQ9-F1
#
_cell.length_a   1.000
_cell.length_b   1.000
_cell.length_c   1.000
_cell.angle_alpha   90.00
_cell.angle_beta   90.00
_cell.angle_gamma   90.00
#
_symmetry.space_group_name_H-M   'P 1'
#
loop_
_entity.id
_entity.type
_entity.pdbx_description
1 polymer ?
#
loop_
_entity_poly.entity_id
_entity_poly.type
_entity_poly.pdbx_seq_one_letter_code
_entity_poly.pdbx_strand_id
1 'polypeptide(L)' 'MEPKEQEILRTLRQTYGSLLMNGPFSIIIAHHGEMIGLTDRIKLRPLVAGTKDDVLYLSSEEAAVRLVSPKLDKFWSPRG' A
#
# COMPACT_ATOMS: atom_id res chain seq x y z
N MET A 1 2.72 14.81 17.18
CA MET A 1 1.34 14.74 16.66
C MET A 1 0.55 15.76 17.43
N GLU A 2 0.02 16.75 16.74
CA GLU A 2 -0.67 17.88 17.36
C GLU A 2 -1.94 17.40 18.11
N PRO A 3 -2.37 18.08 19.19
CA PRO A 3 -3.52 17.64 19.99
C PRO A 3 -4.79 17.39 19.16
N LYS A 4 -5.07 18.27 18.19
CA LYS A 4 -6.22 18.16 17.28
C LYS A 4 -6.15 16.92 16.38
N GLU A 5 -4.95 16.57 15.92
CA GLU A 5 -4.75 15.39 15.08
C GLU A 5 -4.99 14.10 15.88
N GLN A 6 -4.54 14.06 17.14
CA GLN A 6 -4.81 12.93 18.03
C GLN A 6 -6.30 12.74 18.29
N GLU A 7 -7.05 13.83 18.50
CA GLU A 7 -8.50 13.79 18.72
C GLU A 7 -9.24 13.23 17.50
N ILE A 8 -8.86 13.66 16.29
CA ILE A 8 -9.45 13.16 15.04
C ILE A 8 -9.18 11.67 14.87
N LEU A 9 -7.93 11.23 15.03
CA LEU A 9 -7.56 9.81 14.87
C LEU A 9 -8.27 8.91 15.91
N ARG A 10 -8.43 9.39 17.14
CA ARG A 10 -9.18 8.68 18.18
C ARG A 10 -10.66 8.58 17.83
N THR A 11 -11.27 9.67 17.38
CA THR A 11 -12.68 9.71 16.96
C THR A 11 -12.96 8.73 15.82
N LEU A 12 -12.09 8.71 14.79
CA LEU A 12 -12.20 7.77 13.68
C LEU A 12 -12.13 6.31 14.15
N ARG A 13 -11.18 5.98 15.03
CA ARG A 13 -11.03 4.63 15.57
C ARG A 13 -12.23 4.17 16.39
N GLN A 14 -12.82 5.07 17.18
CA GLN A 14 -14.00 4.77 17.99
C GLN A 14 -15.25 4.57 17.12
N THR A 15 -15.42 5.42 16.11
CA THR A 15 -16.61 5.40 15.22
C THR A 15 -16.58 4.21 14.26
N TYR A 16 -15.41 3.89 13.68
CA TYR A 16 -15.25 2.86 12.65
C TYR A 16 -14.51 1.62 13.14
N GLY A 17 -14.66 1.28 14.43
CA GLY A 17 -13.96 0.15 15.05
C GLY A 17 -14.18 -1.19 14.31
N SER A 18 -15.37 -1.41 13.77
CA SER A 18 -15.70 -2.62 12.98
C SER A 18 -15.06 -2.67 11.60
N LEU A 19 -14.59 -1.54 11.06
CA LEU A 19 -13.91 -1.45 9.77
C LEU A 19 -12.38 -1.48 9.91
N LEU A 20 -11.87 -1.64 11.13
CA LEU A 20 -10.43 -1.74 11.37
C LEU A 20 -9.87 -3.01 10.71
N MET A 21 -9.00 -2.81 9.73
CA MET A 21 -8.31 -3.90 9.04
C MET A 21 -7.09 -4.35 9.85
N ASN A 22 -7.33 -5.24 10.80
CA ASN A 22 -6.30 -5.78 11.69
C ASN A 22 -5.91 -7.19 11.22
N GLY A 23 -4.82 -7.33 10.47
CA GLY A 23 -4.32 -8.63 10.05
C GLY A 23 -3.28 -8.54 8.94
N PRO A 24 -2.62 -9.65 8.60
CA PRO A 24 -1.71 -9.70 7.46
C PRO A 24 -2.50 -9.49 6.16
N PHE A 25 -2.20 -8.43 5.40
CA PHE A 25 -2.81 -8.23 4.08
C PHE A 25 -1.91 -7.46 3.12
N SER A 26 -2.08 -7.77 1.84
CA SER A 26 -1.65 -6.97 0.70
C SER A 26 -2.84 -6.90 -0.25
N ILE A 27 -3.37 -5.71 -0.52
CA ILE A 27 -4.55 -5.49 -1.34
C ILE A 27 -4.18 -4.57 -2.49
N ILE A 28 -4.58 -4.94 -3.70
CA ILE A 28 -4.45 -4.10 -4.88
C ILE A 28 -5.86 -3.76 -5.34
N ILE A 29 -6.15 -2.47 -5.46
CA ILE A 29 -7.42 -1.93 -5.96
C ILE A 29 -7.10 -1.16 -7.23
N ALA A 30 -7.83 -1.41 -8.30
CA ALA A 30 -7.67 -0.68 -9.55
C ALA A 30 -9.01 -0.07 -9.98
N HIS A 31 -8.96 1.19 -10.39
CA HIS A 31 -10.02 1.92 -11.07
C HIS A 31 -9.47 2.45 -12.40
N HIS A 32 -10.33 2.99 -13.27
CA HIS A 32 -9.86 3.53 -14.54
C HIS A 32 -8.85 4.65 -14.31
N GLY A 33 -7.61 4.46 -14.78
CA GLY A 33 -6.51 5.42 -14.63
C GLY A 33 -5.82 5.43 -13.26
N GLU A 34 -6.25 4.59 -12.31
CA GLU A 34 -5.74 4.63 -10.93
C GLU A 34 -5.53 3.22 -10.37
N MET A 35 -4.45 3.05 -9.60
CA MET A 35 -4.17 1.81 -8.89
C MET A 35 -3.60 2.11 -7.51
N ILE A 36 -4.13 1.43 -6.50
CA ILE A 36 -3.79 1.61 -5.09
C ILE A 36 -3.31 0.27 -4.54
N GLY A 37 -2.10 0.26 -3.97
CA GLY A 37 -1.56 -0.85 -3.20
C GLY A 37 -1.60 -0.54 -1.70
N LEU A 38 -2.27 -1.39 -0.92
CA LEU A 38 -2.41 -1.26 0.52
C LEU A 38 -1.78 -2.47 1.21
N THR A 39 -1.03 -2.25 2.28
CA THR A 39 -0.47 -3.30 3.12
C THR A 39 -0.78 -3.04 4.59
N ASP A 40 -0.69 -4.09 5.41
CA ASP A 40 -0.87 -3.97 6.84
C ASP A 40 0.26 -3.19 7.52
N ARG A 41 -0.02 -2.67 8.71
CA ARG A 41 0.85 -1.73 9.43
C ARG A 41 2.25 -2.27 9.75
N ILE A 42 2.40 -3.58 9.92
CA ILE A 42 3.71 -4.19 10.22
C ILE A 42 4.25 -4.98 9.03
N LYS A 43 3.57 -4.89 7.88
CA LYS A 43 3.95 -5.50 6.61
C LYS A 43 4.16 -7.01 6.72
N LEU A 44 3.20 -7.71 7.32
CA LEU A 44 3.22 -9.17 7.44
C LEU A 44 3.11 -9.89 6.11
N ARG A 45 2.59 -9.23 5.07
CA ARG A 45 2.62 -9.72 3.69
C ARG A 45 3.52 -8.85 2.82
N PRO A 46 4.35 -9.46 1.96
CA PRO A 46 5.20 -8.69 1.09
C PRO A 46 4.35 -7.92 0.06
N LEU A 47 4.76 -6.69 -0.17
CA LEU A 47 4.28 -5.83 -1.24
C LEU A 47 5.47 -5.02 -1.70
N VAL A 48 5.69 -5.00 -3.01
CA VAL A 48 6.67 -4.17 -3.69
C VAL A 48 5.97 -3.34 -4.74
N ALA A 49 6.53 -2.17 -4.99
CA ALA A 49 6.02 -1.22 -5.95
C ALA A 49 7.15 -0.76 -6.87
N GLY A 50 6.84 -0.55 -8.14
CA GLY A 50 7.76 0.02 -9.09
C GLY A 50 7.03 0.90 -10.10
N THR A 51 7.74 1.85 -10.69
CA THR A 51 7.19 2.70 -11.76
C THR A 51 8.08 2.65 -12.97
N LYS A 52 7.45 2.73 -14.14
CA LYS A 52 8.13 3.02 -15.41
C LYS A 52 7.21 3.86 -16.27
N ASP A 53 7.69 5.01 -16.72
CA ASP A 53 6.87 5.97 -17.46
C ASP A 53 5.55 6.22 -16.70
N ASP A 54 4.40 6.00 -17.35
CA ASP A 54 3.05 6.16 -16.79
C ASP A 54 2.49 4.87 -16.14
N VAL A 55 3.32 3.84 -15.94
CA VAL A 55 2.88 2.53 -15.45
C VAL A 55 3.32 2.30 -14.00
N LEU A 56 2.36 2.00 -13.12
CA LEU A 56 2.59 1.49 -11.77
C LEU A 56 2.54 -0.04 -11.77
N TYR A 57 3.56 -0.64 -11.17
CA TYR A 57 3.66 -2.08 -10.92
C TYR A 57 3.51 -2.36 -9.43
N LEU A 58 2.68 -3.35 -9.08
CA LEU A 58 2.51 -3.86 -7.72
C LEU A 58 2.62 -5.38 -7.75
N SER A 59 3.35 -5.95 -6.79
CA SER A 59 3.58 -7.40 -6.70
C SER A 59 3.97 -7.78 -5.28
N SER A 60 3.91 -9.07 -4.94
CA SER A 60 4.56 -9.61 -3.73
C SER A 60 6.08 -9.69 -3.87
N GLU A 61 6.61 -9.73 -5.10
CA GLU A 61 8.02 -9.97 -5.39
C GLU A 61 8.55 -9.10 -6.53
N GLU A 62 9.83 -8.73 -6.44
CA GLU A 62 10.53 -7.96 -7.47
C GLU A 62 10.67 -8.73 -8.79
N ALA A 63 10.92 -10.04 -8.72
CA ALA A 63 11.14 -10.88 -9.90
C ALA A 63 9.96 -10.82 -10.87
N ALA A 64 8.73 -10.86 -10.36
CA ALA A 64 7.53 -10.76 -11.19
C ALA A 64 7.42 -9.40 -11.90
N VAL A 65 7.78 -8.31 -11.22
CA VAL A 65 7.81 -6.98 -11.83
C VAL A 65 8.89 -6.91 -12.92
N ARG A 66 10.09 -7.40 -12.63
CA ARG A 66 11.22 -7.36 -13.58
C ARG A 66 11.04 -8.29 -14.77
N LEU A 67 10.26 -9.36 -14.62
CA LEU A 67 9.90 -10.22 -15.75
C LEU A 67 9.10 -9.44 -16.80
N VAL A 68 8.20 -8.55 -16.35
CA VAL A 68 7.38 -7.72 -17.25
C VAL A 68 8.13 -6.46 -17.69
N SER A 69 8.85 -5.81 -16.78
CA SER A 69 9.67 -4.62 -17.06
C SER A 69 11.05 -4.74 -16.43
N PRO A 70 12.07 -5.19 -17.19
CA PRO A 70 13.42 -5.45 -16.65
C PRO A 70 14.10 -4.21 -16.05
N LYS A 71 13.78 -3.02 -16.57
CA LYS A 71 14.29 -1.73 -16.10
C LYS A 71 13.11 -0.89 -15.60
N LEU A 72 13.24 -0.34 -14.40
CA LEU A 72 12.25 0.52 -13.72
C LEU A 72 12.91 1.86 -13.39
N ASP A 73 12.12 2.93 -13.34
CA ASP A 73 12.58 4.26 -12.94
C ASP A 73 12.69 4.36 -11.42
N LYS A 74 11.74 3.75 -10.72
CA LYS A 74 11.74 3.62 -9.26
C LYS A 74 11.29 2.23 -8.87
N PHE A 75 11.86 1.74 -7.78
CA PHE A 75 11.46 0.48 -7.15
C PHE A 75 11.61 0.63 -5.64
N TRP A 76 10.59 0.23 -4.89
CA TRP A 76 10.59 0.31 -3.43
C TRP A 76 9.66 -0.72 -2.81
N SER A 77 9.81 -0.89 -1.51
CA SER A 77 8.84 -1.62 -0.70
C SER A 77 8.11 -0.60 0.19
N PRO A 78 6.78 -0.51 0.13
CA PRO A 78 6.01 0.42 0.96
C PRO A 78 6.30 0.21 2.45
N ARG A 79 6.31 1.30 3.23
CA ARG A 79 6.35 1.24 4.69
C ARG A 79 4.95 0.94 5.22
N GLY A 80 4.88 0.12 6.28
CA GLY A 80 3.66 -0.09 7.06
C GLY A 80 3.46 0.98 8.13
#